data_AF-A0A255T084-F1
#
_entry.id   AF-A0A255T084-F1
#
_cell.length_a   1.000
_cell.length_b   1.000
_cell.length_c   1.000
_cell.angle_alpha   90.00
_cell.angle_beta   90.00
_cell.angle_gamma   90.00
#
_symmetry.space_group_name_H-M   'P 1'
#
loop_
_entity.id
_entity.type
_entity.pdbx_description
1 polymer ?
#
loop_
_entity_poly.entity_id
_entity_poly.type
_entity_poly.pdbx_seq_one_letter_code
_entity_poly.pdbx_strand_id
1 'polypeptide(L)'
;MGDSHVVKLRASIYSTLGRALEAIALHNYLFPETIMRVVGFTRDDDGLFRIILTQPYIECLRLATKEEIDLMVSSKGFHDNGDSLGVNYISNRLYLEDMHPANVFVESLSGKPVCIDCIVKFR
;
A
#
# COMPACT_ATOMS: atom_id res chain seq x y z
N MET A 1 -19.33 3.40 -18.42
CA MET A 1 -18.02 2.78 -18.11
C MET A 1 -17.49 3.53 -16.91
N GLY A 2 -17.15 2.83 -15.83
CA GLY A 2 -16.59 3.47 -14.62
C GLY A 2 -15.14 3.90 -14.85
N ASP A 3 -14.61 4.71 -13.93
CA ASP A 3 -13.21 5.11 -13.95
C ASP A 3 -12.30 3.88 -13.81
N SER A 4 -11.27 3.81 -14.64
CA SER A 4 -10.26 2.73 -14.59
C SER A 4 -9.23 2.94 -13.47
N HIS A 5 -9.28 4.10 -12.81
CA HIS A 5 -8.33 4.51 -11.78
C HIS A 5 -9.06 5.25 -10.66
N VAL A 6 -8.56 5.12 -9.44
CA VAL A 6 -8.97 5.94 -8.30
C VAL A 6 -7.95 7.04 -8.06
N VAL A 7 -8.43 8.20 -7.62
CA VAL A 7 -7.58 9.30 -7.14
C VAL A 7 -7.49 9.23 -5.63
N LYS A 8 -6.28 9.32 -5.08
CA LYS A 8 -6.02 9.37 -3.64
C LYS A 8 -5.32 10.67 -3.27
N LEU A 9 -5.71 11.23 -2.13
CA LEU A 9 -4.98 12.31 -1.47
C LEU A 9 -4.20 11.72 -0.30
N ARG A 10 -2.87 11.71 -0.42
CA ARG A 10 -2.00 11.20 0.65
C ARG A 10 -1.53 12.36 1.52
N ALA A 11 -1.85 12.29 2.82
CA ALA A 11 -1.18 13.11 3.84
C ALA A 11 0.26 12.62 3.97
N SER A 12 1.23 13.54 4.11
CA SER A 12 2.57 13.11 4.49
C SER A 12 2.57 12.70 5.97
N ILE A 13 2.21 11.45 6.26
CA ILE A 13 2.56 10.80 7.55
C ILE A 13 4.08 10.65 7.70
N TYR A 14 4.80 10.87 6.61
CA TYR A 14 6.25 10.90 6.54
C TYR A 14 6.79 12.28 6.91
N SER A 15 7.93 12.31 7.60
CA SER A 15 8.56 13.54 8.07
C SER A 15 8.98 14.51 6.96
N THR A 16 9.15 14.01 5.72
CA THR A 16 9.52 14.82 4.56
C THR A 16 8.87 14.31 3.27
N LEU A 17 8.77 15.19 2.26
CA LEU A 17 8.32 14.81 0.92
C LEU A 17 9.18 13.69 0.31
N GLY A 18 10.51 13.74 0.52
CA GLY A 18 11.42 12.71 0.05
C GLY A 18 11.06 11.32 0.60
N ARG A 19 10.75 11.23 1.89
CA ARG A 19 10.31 9.96 2.51
C ARG A 19 8.95 9.49 1.99
N ALA A 20 8.04 10.42 1.71
CA ALA A 20 6.75 10.05 1.11
C ALA A 20 6.91 9.49 -0.32
N LEU A 21 7.78 10.10 -1.13
CA LEU A 21 8.09 9.61 -2.48
C LEU A 21 8.86 8.27 -2.44
N GLU A 22 9.76 8.10 -1.48
CA GLU A 22 10.46 6.82 -1.23
C GLU A 22 9.46 5.72 -0.88
N ALA A 23 8.51 5.98 0.01
CA ALA A 23 7.48 5.01 0.37
C ALA A 23 6.58 4.63 -0.81
N ILE A 24 6.24 5.59 -1.69
CA ILE A 24 5.51 5.30 -2.94
C ILE A 24 6.35 4.41 -3.86
N ALA A 25 7.64 4.70 -4.02
CA ALA A 25 8.54 3.90 -4.84
C ALA A 25 8.70 2.48 -4.29
N LEU A 26 8.83 2.33 -2.97
CA LEU A 26 8.91 1.03 -2.30
C LEU A 26 7.61 0.23 -2.43
N HIS A 27 6.45 0.87 -2.27
CA HIS A 27 5.16 0.21 -2.53
C HIS A 27 5.10 -0.29 -3.98
N ASN A 28 5.41 0.56 -4.96
CA ASN A 28 5.37 0.19 -6.38
C ASN A 28 6.34 -0.95 -6.73
N TYR A 29 7.49 -1.01 -6.05
CA TYR A 29 8.44 -2.11 -6.20
C TYR A 29 7.87 -3.43 -5.66
N LEU A 30 7.19 -3.40 -4.51
CA LEU A 30 6.62 -4.59 -3.87
C LEU A 30 5.31 -5.05 -4.51
N PHE A 31 4.46 -4.12 -4.97
CA PHE A 31 3.10 -4.36 -5.45
C PHE A 31 2.86 -3.66 -6.80
N PRO A 32 3.49 -4.14 -7.89
CA PRO A 32 3.38 -3.52 -9.21
C PRO A 32 1.95 -3.55 -9.79
N GLU A 33 1.10 -4.46 -9.34
CA GLU A 33 -0.31 -4.59 -9.74
C GLU A 33 -1.18 -3.42 -9.22
N THR A 34 -0.77 -2.76 -8.15
CA THR A 34 -1.49 -1.64 -7.53
C THR A 34 -0.69 -0.34 -7.61
N ILE A 35 0.05 -0.15 -8.72
CA ILE A 35 0.99 0.94 -8.88
C ILE A 35 0.36 2.32 -8.60
N MET A 36 1.03 3.10 -7.77
CA MET A 36 0.68 4.50 -7.50
C MET A 36 1.48 5.43 -8.41
N ARG A 37 0.81 6.35 -9.10
CA ARG A 37 1.44 7.42 -9.88
C ARG A 37 1.17 8.77 -9.23
N VAL A 38 2.22 9.54 -9.00
CA VAL A 38 2.09 10.94 -8.58
C VAL A 38 1.60 11.75 -9.78
N VAL A 39 0.42 12.37 -9.65
CA VAL A 39 -0.19 13.21 -10.69
C VAL A 39 -0.19 14.68 -10.33
N GLY A 40 0.15 15.02 -9.09
CA GLY A 40 0.28 16.40 -8.66
C GLY A 40 0.47 16.55 -7.17
N PHE A 41 0.46 17.80 -6.73
CA PHE A 41 0.56 18.20 -5.34
C PHE A 41 -0.48 19.29 -5.08
N THR A 42 -1.01 19.32 -3.86
CA THR A 42 -1.95 20.36 -3.44
C THR A 42 -1.72 20.73 -1.98
N ARG A 43 -2.46 21.72 -1.50
CA ARG A 43 -2.73 21.88 -0.07
C ARG A 43 -4.21 21.61 0.19
N ASP A 44 -4.54 21.10 1.36
CA ASP A 44 -5.94 21.05 1.81
C ASP A 44 -6.35 22.38 2.45
N ASP A 45 -7.58 22.44 2.98
CA ASP A 45 -8.16 23.63 3.58
C ASP A 45 -7.41 24.11 4.84
N ASP A 46 -6.70 23.21 5.52
CA ASP A 46 -5.81 23.52 6.66
C ASP A 46 -4.41 23.99 6.19
N GLY A 47 -4.21 24.08 4.88
CA GLY A 47 -2.94 24.44 4.27
C GLY A 47 -1.89 23.32 4.34
N LEU A 48 -2.25 22.09 4.71
CA LEU A 48 -1.31 20.97 4.78
C LEU A 48 -0.99 20.46 3.38
N PHE A 49 0.30 20.21 3.13
CA PHE A 49 0.75 19.68 1.84
C PHE A 49 0.24 18.25 1.63
N ARG A 50 -0.31 17.98 0.43
CA ARG A 50 -0.84 16.69 0.01
C ARG A 50 -0.24 16.24 -1.32
N ILE A 51 -0.04 14.94 -1.47
CA ILE A 51 0.35 14.32 -2.73
C ILE A 51 -0.91 13.75 -3.38
N ILE A 52 -1.14 14.10 -4.64
CA ILE A 52 -2.23 13.56 -5.44
C ILE A 52 -1.70 12.34 -6.18
N LEU A 53 -2.31 11.18 -5.93
CA LEU A 53 -1.94 9.91 -6.54
C LEU A 53 -3.09 9.37 -7.38
N THR A 54 -2.76 8.65 -8.46
CA THR A 54 -3.70 7.73 -9.12
C THR A 54 -3.23 6.30 -8.90
N GLN A 55 -4.18 5.37 -8.75
CA GLN A 55 -3.96 3.93 -8.67
C GLN A 55 -4.99 3.22 -9.56
N PRO A 56 -4.67 2.07 -10.20
CA PRO A 56 -5.68 1.27 -10.88
C PRO A 56 -6.89 1.00 -9.99
N TYR A 57 -8.10 1.12 -10.54
CA TYR A 57 -9.30 0.64 -9.87
C TYR A 57 -9.32 -0.88 -9.96
N ILE A 58 -9.36 -1.54 -8.80
CA ILE A 58 -9.37 -3.00 -8.71
C ILE A 58 -10.64 -3.41 -7.99
N GLU A 59 -11.43 -4.26 -8.64
CA GLU A 59 -12.67 -4.76 -8.09
C GLU A 59 -12.38 -5.80 -6.99
N CYS A 60 -12.90 -5.52 -5.80
CA CYS A 60 -12.76 -6.41 -4.64
C CYS A 60 -13.83 -7.52 -4.69
N LEU A 61 -13.39 -8.78 -4.63
CA LEU A 61 -14.27 -9.93 -4.46
C LEU A 61 -14.62 -10.15 -2.99
N ARG A 62 -13.58 -10.13 -2.16
CA ARG A 62 -13.65 -10.25 -0.69
C ARG A 62 -12.35 -9.77 -0.07
N LEU A 63 -12.38 -9.48 1.22
CA LEU A 63 -11.16 -9.17 1.97
C LEU A 63 -10.24 -10.41 2.03
N ALA A 64 -8.93 -10.18 2.09
CA ALA A 64 -7.95 -11.26 2.21
C ALA A 64 -7.93 -11.80 3.65
N THR A 65 -7.70 -13.10 3.82
CA THR A 65 -7.46 -13.68 5.15
C THR A 65 -6.02 -13.40 5.61
N LYS A 66 -5.74 -13.57 6.90
CA LYS A 66 -4.38 -13.42 7.44
C LYS A 66 -3.40 -14.37 6.76
N GLU A 67 -3.81 -15.61 6.51
CA GLU A 67 -2.99 -16.63 5.85
C GLU A 67 -2.65 -16.25 4.40
N GLU A 68 -3.60 -15.62 3.68
CA GLU A 68 -3.38 -15.12 2.34
C GLU A 68 -2.40 -13.93 2.32
N ILE A 69 -2.52 -13.03 3.31
CA ILE A 69 -1.59 -11.91 3.49
C ILE A 69 -0.19 -12.45 3.82
N ASP A 70 -0.08 -13.40 4.75
CA ASP A 70 1.17 -14.06 5.15
C ASP A 70 1.87 -14.72 3.98
N LEU A 71 1.12 -15.46 3.16
CA LEU A 71 1.67 -16.10 1.96
C LEU A 71 2.15 -15.05 0.93
N MET A 72 1.36 -13.99 0.73
CA MET A 72 1.70 -12.91 -0.19
C MET A 72 3.00 -12.20 0.22
N VAL A 73 3.14 -11.83 1.50
CA VAL A 73 4.32 -11.08 1.97
C VAL A 73 5.55 -11.98 2.16
N SER A 74 5.38 -13.25 2.54
CA SER A 74 6.48 -14.20 2.63
C SER A 74 7.12 -14.50 1.27
N SER A 75 6.31 -14.54 0.20
CA SER A 75 6.83 -14.64 -1.17
C SER A 75 7.73 -13.47 -1.59
N LYS A 76 7.63 -12.34 -0.87
CA LYS A 76 8.43 -11.12 -1.06
C LYS A 76 9.59 -10.99 -0.06
N GLY A 77 9.86 -12.04 0.72
CA GLY A 77 10.98 -12.09 1.67
C GLY A 77 10.70 -11.42 3.02
N PHE A 78 9.43 -11.20 3.36
CA PHE A 78 9.02 -10.69 4.66
C PHE A 78 8.60 -11.83 5.61
N HIS A 79 8.67 -11.58 6.90
CA HIS A 79 8.10 -12.42 7.95
C HIS A 79 7.40 -11.55 8.98
N ASP A 80 6.46 -12.14 9.71
CA ASP A 80 5.72 -11.48 10.78
C ASP A 80 6.70 -10.90 11.82
N ASN A 81 6.45 -9.67 12.26
CA ASN A 81 7.31 -9.00 13.24
C ASN A 81 7.05 -9.46 14.70
N GLY A 82 6.06 -10.33 14.91
CA GLY A 82 5.66 -10.86 16.21
C GLY A 82 4.81 -9.90 17.04
N ASP A 83 4.26 -8.83 16.43
CA ASP A 83 3.37 -7.93 17.14
C ASP A 83 1.97 -8.53 17.36
N SER A 84 1.23 -7.93 18.29
CA SER A 84 -0.07 -8.44 18.72
C SER A 84 -1.17 -8.30 17.66
N LEU A 85 -0.94 -7.49 16.62
CA LEU A 85 -1.93 -7.18 15.60
C LEU A 85 -1.77 -8.10 14.38
N GLY A 86 -0.58 -8.63 14.12
CA GLY A 86 -0.29 -9.53 13.00
C GLY A 86 -0.43 -8.85 11.62
N VAL A 87 -0.30 -7.52 11.57
CA VAL A 87 -0.46 -6.72 10.33
C VAL A 87 0.84 -6.04 9.91
N ASN A 88 1.93 -6.30 10.63
CA ASN A 88 3.22 -5.72 10.35
C ASN A 88 4.28 -6.81 10.18
N TYR A 89 5.18 -6.57 9.25
CA TYR A 89 6.13 -7.53 8.75
C TYR A 89 7.49 -6.87 8.57
N ILE A 90 8.53 -7.68 8.63
CA ILE A 90 9.90 -7.22 8.49
C ILE A 90 10.66 -8.11 7.50
N SER A 91 11.62 -7.49 6.81
CA SER A 91 12.66 -8.17 6.07
C SER A 91 14.03 -7.74 6.61
N ASN A 92 15.11 -8.15 5.93
CA ASN A 92 16.46 -7.71 6.29
C ASN A 92 16.65 -6.19 6.19
N ARG A 93 15.87 -5.49 5.35
CA ARG A 93 16.08 -4.06 5.05
C ARG A 93 14.84 -3.18 5.20
N LEU A 94 13.64 -3.76 5.20
CA LEU A 94 12.39 -3.01 5.15
C LEU A 94 11.47 -3.39 6.30
N TYR A 95 10.78 -2.38 6.83
CA TYR A 95 9.52 -2.53 7.54
C TYR A 95 8.37 -2.47 6.53
N LEU A 96 7.39 -3.36 6.67
CA LEU A 96 6.14 -3.38 5.93
C LEU A 96 5.00 -3.39 6.94
N GLU A 97 4.26 -2.30 7.04
CA GLU A 97 3.24 -2.07 8.05
C GLU A 97 1.87 -1.84 7.40
N ASP A 98 0.82 -1.97 8.21
CA ASP A 98 -0.57 -1.70 7.82
C ASP A 98 -1.16 -2.71 6.81
N MET A 99 -0.68 -3.95 6.86
CA MET A 99 -1.12 -5.04 5.99
C MET A 99 -2.36 -5.75 6.57
N HIS A 100 -3.46 -5.00 6.69
CA HIS A 100 -4.73 -5.50 7.19
C HIS A 100 -5.77 -5.72 6.06
N PRO A 101 -6.85 -6.48 6.30
CA PRO A 101 -7.80 -6.84 5.23
C PRO A 101 -8.50 -5.65 4.52
N ALA A 102 -8.58 -4.46 5.11
CA ALA A 102 -9.08 -3.27 4.39
C ALA A 102 -8.09 -2.68 3.37
N ASN A 103 -6.80 -3.05 3.47
CA ASN A 103 -5.72 -2.63 2.57
C ASN A 103 -5.27 -3.76 1.64
N VAL A 104 -5.63 -5.01 1.97
CA VAL A 104 -5.33 -6.20 1.18
C VAL A 104 -6.61 -7.00 0.95
N PHE A 105 -6.97 -7.20 -0.32
CA PHE A 105 -8.17 -7.94 -0.69
C PHE A 105 -7.91 -8.86 -1.88
N VAL A 106 -8.82 -9.80 -2.11
CA VAL A 106 -8.77 -10.69 -3.27
C VAL A 106 -9.46 -10.00 -4.45
N GLU A 107 -8.72 -9.83 -5.54
CA GLU A 107 -9.23 -9.26 -6.78
C GLU A 107 -10.22 -10.20 -7.47
N SER A 108 -11.34 -9.65 -7.97
CA SER A 108 -12.40 -10.40 -8.65
C SER A 108 -11.97 -11.10 -9.94
N LEU A 109 -11.05 -10.51 -10.71
CA LEU A 109 -10.60 -11.07 -11.99
C LEU A 109 -9.56 -12.17 -11.83
N SER A 110 -8.53 -11.96 -11.01
CA SER A 110 -7.43 -12.92 -10.85
C SER A 110 -7.64 -13.94 -9.74
N GLY A 111 -8.52 -13.65 -8.78
CA GLY A 111 -8.68 -14.44 -7.56
C GLY A 111 -7.45 -14.41 -6.64
N LYS A 112 -6.55 -13.42 -6.81
CA LYS A 112 -5.32 -13.29 -6.02
C LYS A 112 -5.41 -12.13 -5.03
N PRO A 113 -4.73 -12.22 -3.88
CA PRO A 113 -4.55 -11.07 -2.99
C PRO A 113 -3.77 -9.95 -3.67
N VAL A 114 -4.22 -8.70 -3.47
CA VAL A 114 -3.56 -7.48 -3.92
C VAL A 114 -3.52 -6.46 -2.78
N CYS A 115 -2.43 -5.70 -2.66
CA CYS A 115 -2.26 -4.67 -1.63
C CYS A 115 -2.43 -3.28 -2.23
N ILE A 116 -3.48 -2.54 -1.84
CA ILE A 116 -3.77 -1.21 -2.38
C ILE A 116 -3.18 -0.06 -1.55
N ASP A 117 -2.82 -0.30 -0.31
CA ASP A 117 -2.13 0.66 0.56
C ASP A 117 -1.31 -0.10 1.60
N CYS A 118 -0.16 0.46 1.96
CA CYS A 118 0.67 0.00 3.07
C CYS A 118 1.71 1.06 3.41
N ILE A 119 2.38 0.86 4.53
CA ILE A 119 3.54 1.67 4.93
C ILE A 119 4.80 0.84 4.70
N VAL A 120 5.65 1.26 3.77
CA VAL A 120 6.97 0.66 3.53
C VAL A 120 8.06 1.68 3.82
N LYS A 121 9.06 1.28 4.60
CA LYS A 121 10.20 2.13 4.95
C LYS A 121 11.45 1.29 5.22
N PHE A 122 12.63 1.87 5.01
CA PHE A 122 13.89 1.24 5.42
C PHE A 122 13.95 1.06 6.94
N ARG A 123 14.62 -0.02 7.36
CA ARG A 123 14.95 -0.28 8.77
C ARG A 123 16.05 0.63 9.27
#